data_AF-A0A6V7K2N3-F1
#
_entry.id   AF-A0A6V7K2N3-F1
#
_cell.length_a   1.000
_cell.length_b   1.000
_cell.length_c   1.000
_cell.angle_alpha   90.00
_cell.angle_beta   90.00
_cell.angle_gamma   90.00
#
_symmetry.space_group_name_H-M   'P 1'
#
loop_
_entity.id
_entity.type
_entity.pdbx_description
1 polymer ?
#
loop_
_entity_poly.entity_id
_entity_poly.type
_entity_poly.pdbx_seq_one_letter_code
_entity_poly.pdbx_strand_id
1 'polypeptide(L)' 'IDVDFHILESGTCHGLAFWFDVAFIGSTQQVWLSTAPTEPLTHWYQVRCLLENPLFCKSGQLLSGKVTLVANK' A
#
# COMPACT_ATOMS: atom_id res chain seq x y z
N ILE A 1 4.49 9.42 -6.57
CA ILE A 1 4.04 8.07 -6.92
C ILE A 1 2.60 8.22 -7.37
N ASP A 2 2.37 8.14 -8.68
CA ASP A 2 1.00 8.16 -9.20
C ASP A 2 0.39 6.77 -8.97
N VAL A 3 -0.86 6.73 -8.52
CA VAL A 3 -1.56 5.50 -8.14
C VAL A 3 -2.90 5.43 -8.83
N ASP A 4 -3.21 4.26 -9.38
CA ASP A 4 -4.45 3.96 -10.09
C ASP A 4 -4.98 2.62 -9.58
N PHE A 5 -6.12 2.64 -8.87
CA PHE A 5 -6.76 1.46 -8.32
C PHE A 5 -8.10 1.20 -8.98
N HIS A 6 -8.24 0.04 -9.62
CA HIS A 6 -9.56 -0.48 -9.98
C HIS A 6 -10.22 -1.06 -8.73
N ILE A 7 -11.28 -0.40 -8.27
CA ILE A 7 -11.99 -0.79 -7.06
C ILE A 7 -12.70 -2.12 -7.30
N LEU A 8 -12.39 -3.12 -6.47
CA LEU A 8 -12.97 -4.46 -6.57
C LEU A 8 -14.31 -4.57 -5.85
N GLU A 9 -14.46 -3.88 -4.72
CA GLU A 9 -15.65 -3.94 -3.86
C GLU A 9 -16.21 -2.54 -3.60
N SER A 10 -17.54 -2.41 -3.67
CA SER A 10 -18.21 -1.15 -3.36
C SER A 10 -18.17 -0.89 -1.86
N GLY A 11 -17.80 0.32 -1.45
CA GLY A 11 -17.70 0.66 -0.03
C GLY A 11 -17.04 2.01 0.22
N THR A 12 -16.78 2.29 1.49
CA THR A 12 -16.12 3.53 1.91
C THR A 12 -14.60 3.32 2.00
N CYS A 13 -13.85 4.00 1.14
CA CYS A 13 -12.39 4.10 1.23
C CYS A 13 -12.01 5.13 2.29
N HIS A 14 -11.46 4.66 3.40
CA HIS A 14 -11.05 5.51 4.52
C HIS A 14 -9.61 6.02 4.40
N GLY A 15 -8.80 5.43 3.51
CA GLY A 15 -7.35 5.66 3.49
C GLY A 15 -6.60 4.70 2.59
N LEU A 16 -5.29 4.87 2.57
CA LEU A 16 -4.33 4.01 1.87
C LEU A 16 -3.53 3.19 2.90
N ALA A 17 -3.28 1.92 2.58
CA ALA A 17 -2.43 1.04 3.35
C ALA A 17 -1.10 0.82 2.63
N PHE A 18 0.00 0.75 3.39
CA PHE A 18 1.35 0.63 2.89
C PHE A 18 2.10 -0.47 3.64
N TRP A 19 2.89 -1.22 2.89
CA TRP A 19 3.88 -2.20 3.35
C TRP A 19 5.09 -2.12 2.41
N PHE A 20 6.13 -2.91 2.68
CA PHE A 20 7.29 -2.97 1.79
C PHE A 20 7.85 -4.38 1.69
N ASP A 21 8.56 -4.60 0.60
CA ASP A 21 9.33 -5.81 0.34
C ASP A 21 10.79 -5.41 0.09
N VAL A 22 11.72 -6.25 0.54
CA VAL A 22 13.16 -6.10 0.28
C VAL A 22 13.66 -7.39 -0.34
N ALA A 23 14.29 -7.26 -1.52
CA ALA A 23 15.01 -8.34 -2.16
C ALA A 23 16.51 -8.27 -1.82
N PHE A 24 17.03 -9.35 -1.24
CA PHE A 24 18.47 -9.58 -1.08
C PHE A 24 18.95 -10.39 -2.29
N ILE A 25 19.52 -9.69 -3.28
CA ILE A 25 19.98 -10.28 -4.55
C ILE A 25 21.40 -10.82 -4.36
N GLY A 26 21.52 -12.03 -3.84
CA GLY A 26 22.81 -12.71 -3.67
C GLY A 26 23.30 -13.36 -4.96
N SER A 27 24.59 -13.73 -5.00
CA SER A 27 25.22 -14.40 -6.15
C SER A 27 24.67 -15.82 -6.41
N THR A 28 24.16 -16.49 -5.37
CA THR A 28 23.66 -17.86 -5.45
C THR A 28 22.13 -17.93 -5.44
N GLN A 29 21.49 -17.05 -4.67
CA GLN A 29 20.04 -17.01 -4.55
C GLN A 29 19.56 -15.61 -4.19
N GLN A 30 18.32 -15.34 -4.53
CA GLN A 30 17.58 -14.18 -4.09
C GLN A 30 16.68 -14.55 -2.92
N VAL A 31 16.72 -13.77 -1.85
CA VAL A 31 15.85 -13.94 -0.68
C VAL A 31 14.99 -12.71 -0.51
N TRP A 32 13.73 -12.89 -0.13
CA TRP A 32 12.79 -11.80 0.10
C TRP A 32 12.44 -11.68 1.57
N LEU A 33 12.37 -10.45 2.05
CA LEU A 33 11.65 -10.08 3.26
C LEU A 33 10.45 -9.27 2.83
N SER A 34 9.24 -9.76 3.16
CA SER A 34 7.99 -9.05 2.90
C SER A 34 7.30 -8.68 4.20
N THR A 35 6.72 -7.48 4.25
CA THR A 35 5.84 -7.06 5.34
C THR A 35 4.38 -6.95 4.91
N ALA A 36 4.03 -7.57 3.76
CA ALA A 36 2.68 -7.58 3.22
C ALA A 36 1.66 -8.11 4.24
N PRO A 37 0.40 -7.63 4.21
CA PRO A 37 -0.63 -8.09 5.14
C PRO A 37 -1.03 -9.56 4.95
N THR A 38 -0.59 -10.19 3.86
CA THR A 38 -0.79 -11.62 3.57
C THR A 38 0.31 -12.53 4.12
N GLU A 39 1.41 -11.95 4.62
CA GLU A 39 2.56 -12.67 5.15
C GLU A 39 2.54 -12.75 6.69
N PRO A 40 3.34 -13.62 7.32
CA PRO A 40 3.48 -13.64 8.76
C PRO A 40 3.83 -12.27 9.34
N LEU A 41 3.21 -11.93 10.47
CA LEU A 41 3.36 -10.62 11.09
C LEU A 41 4.82 -10.33 11.46
N THR A 42 5.30 -9.14 11.05
CA THR A 42 6.60 -8.61 11.44
C THR A 42 6.45 -7.44 12.40
N HIS A 43 7.53 -7.03 13.07
CA HIS A 43 7.51 -5.87 13.97
C HIS A 43 7.33 -4.52 13.26
N TRP A 44 7.45 -4.49 11.92
CA TRP A 44 7.14 -3.29 11.12
C TRP A 44 5.64 -3.09 10.94
N TYR A 45 4.82 -4.15 11.11
CA TYR A 45 3.39 -4.11 10.80
C TYR A 45 3.13 -3.55 9.39
N GLN A 46 2.05 -2.78 9.24
CA GLN A 46 1.69 -2.00 8.07
C GLN A 46 1.35 -0.57 8.49
N VAL A 47 1.48 0.38 7.57
CA VAL A 47 1.12 1.79 7.81
C VAL A 47 -0.22 2.10 7.12
N ARG A 48 -1.12 2.80 7.81
CA ARG A 48 -2.37 3.31 7.22
C ARG A 48 -2.41 4.84 7.30
N CYS A 49 -2.56 5.49 6.15
CA CYS A 49 -2.77 6.93 6.06
C CYS A 49 -4.25 7.19 5.75
N LEU A 50 -4.98 7.73 6.72
CA LEU A 50 -6.38 8.05 6.56
C LEU A 50 -6.56 9.28 5.66
N LEU A 51 -7.62 9.26 4.87
CA LEU A 51 -8.12 10.46 4.20
C LEU A 51 -8.86 11.31 5.23
N GLU A 52 -8.72 12.63 5.14
CA GLU A 52 -9.50 13.55 5.96
C GLU A 52 -11.01 13.37 5.72
N ASN A 53 -11.38 13.18 4.46
CA ASN A 53 -12.74 12.88 4.04
C ASN A 53 -12.77 11.50 3.36
N PRO A 54 -13.45 10.50 3.94
CA PRO A 54 -13.61 9.19 3.31
C PRO A 54 -14.33 9.28 1.96
N LEU A 55 -13.98 8.40 1.04
CA LEU A 55 -14.54 8.37 -0.31
C LEU A 55 -15.47 7.18 -0.48
N PHE A 56 -16.68 7.40 -0.99
CA PHE A 56 -17.53 6.30 -1.43
C PHE A 56 -17.07 5.83 -2.81
N CYS A 57 -16.69 4.56 -2.89
CA CYS A 57 -16.18 3.93 -4.09
C CYS A 57 -17.15 2.84 -4.55
N LYS A 58 -17.37 2.74 -5.86
CA LYS A 58 -18.15 1.66 -6.47
C LYS A 58 -17.22 0.62 -7.09
N SER A 59 -17.57 -0.67 -7.01
CA SER A 59 -16.88 -1.73 -7.75
C SER A 59 -16.83 -1.41 -9.26
N GLY A 60 -15.66 -1.60 -9.86
CA GLY A 60 -15.34 -1.25 -11.25
C GLY A 60 -14.90 0.21 -11.46
N GLN A 61 -15.06 1.10 -10.47
CA GLN A 61 -14.58 2.48 -10.55
C GLN A 61 -13.05 2.53 -10.52
N LEU A 62 -12.47 3.46 -11.28
CA LEU A 62 -11.07 3.82 -11.15
C LEU A 62 -10.92 4.90 -10.07
N LEU A 63 -10.13 4.61 -9.03
CA LEU A 63 -9.67 5.57 -8.04
C LEU A 63 -8.22 5.93 -8.33
N SER A 64 -7.98 7.14 -8.81
CA SER A 64 -6.65 7.65 -9.16
C SER A 64 -6.18 8.74 -8.20
N GLY A 65 -4.86 8.91 -8.08
CA GLY A 65 -4.28 9.94 -7.22
C GLY A 65 -2.77 9.93 -7.22
N LYS A 66 -2.18 10.65 -6.25
CA LYS A 66 -0.73 10.76 -6.10
C LYS A 66 -0.32 10.71 -4.64
N VAL A 67 0.62 9.83 -4.34
CA VAL A 67 1.34 9.79 -3.05
C VAL A 67 2.67 10.52 -3.22
N THR A 68 2.91 11.52 -2.37
CA THR A 68 4.18 12.26 -2.34
C THR A 68 4.85 12.05 -0.99
N LEU A 69 6.04 11.47 -1.00
CA LEU A 69 6.86 11.23 0.20
C LEU A 69 7.96 12.29 0.21
N VAL A 70 7.94 13.18 1.19
CA VAL A 70 8.91 14.28 1.35
C VAL A 70 9.60 14.11 2.69
N ALA A 71 10.93 14.01 2.68
CA ALA A 71 11.71 13.99 3.91
C ALA A 71 11.54 15.32 4.66
N ASN A 72 11.32 15.25 5.97
CA ASN A 72 11.34 16.42 6.83
C ASN A 72 12.79 16.80 7.20
N LYS A 73 12.95 17.91 7.92
CA LYS A 73 14.25 18.40 8.41
C LYS A 73 14.73 17.61 9.62
#